data_AF-A0A3M1LGI6-F1
#
_entry.id   AF-A0A3M1LGI6-F1
#
_cell.length_a   1.000
_cell.length_b   1.000
_cell.length_c   1.000
_cell.angle_alpha   90.00
_cell.angle_beta   90.00
_cell.angle_gamma   90.00
#
_symmetry.space_group_name_H-M   'P 1'
#
loop_
_entity.id
_entity.type
_entity.pdbx_description
1 polymer ?
#
loop_
_entity_poly.entity_id
_entity_poly.type
_entity_poly.pdbx_seq_one_letter_code
_entity_poly.pdbx_strand_id
1 'polypeptide(L)'
;DAGCDIISVHVEVCNKDDLDQVISKVKDKNKKVGIAINPNTELPDYVIDKLDELYLMNIMSVYPGFSGQKLIPETLVKMRRIHEMLKDMNKQVIIEADGGVDENNIMDVVRAGAEIIVAGSAVYSKDDVSKAINDLRANAKQALEVM
;
A
#
# COMPACT_ATOMS: atom_id res chain seq x y z
N ASP A 1 -21.72 -1.50 -4.21
CA ASP A 1 -22.78 -1.16 -5.19
C ASP A 1 -22.19 -0.83 -6.55
N ALA A 2 -21.21 0.08 -6.64
CA ALA A 2 -20.50 0.40 -7.89
C ALA A 2 -19.46 -0.64 -8.40
N GLY A 3 -19.31 -1.78 -7.71
CA GLY A 3 -18.43 -2.88 -8.17
C GLY A 3 -17.03 -2.98 -7.55
N CYS A 4 -16.67 -2.15 -6.57
CA CYS A 4 -15.34 -2.24 -5.91
C CYS A 4 -15.12 -3.59 -5.20
N ASP A 5 -13.88 -4.11 -5.25
CA ASP A 5 -13.50 -5.36 -4.59
C ASP A 5 -12.72 -5.17 -3.28
N ILE A 6 -11.98 -4.07 -3.20
CA ILE A 6 -11.22 -3.65 -2.02
C ILE A 6 -11.63 -2.21 -1.71
N ILE A 7 -11.85 -1.91 -0.43
CA ILE A 7 -12.16 -0.55 0.04
C ILE A 7 -11.19 -0.23 1.17
N SER A 8 -10.37 0.81 0.97
CA SER A 8 -9.48 1.36 1.99
C SER A 8 -10.05 2.62 2.63
N VAL A 9 -9.77 2.81 3.93
CA VAL A 9 -10.07 4.04 4.67
C VAL A 9 -8.80 4.60 5.30
N HIS A 10 -8.65 5.92 5.28
CA HIS A 10 -7.55 6.59 5.95
C HIS A 10 -7.69 6.49 7.48
N VAL A 11 -6.62 6.03 8.15
CA VAL A 11 -6.60 5.91 9.62
C VAL A 11 -6.66 7.28 10.31
N GLU A 12 -6.28 8.35 9.61
CA GLU A 12 -6.29 9.73 10.15
C GLU A 12 -7.70 10.28 10.36
N VAL A 13 -8.70 9.70 9.70
CA VAL A 13 -10.11 10.14 9.78
C VAL A 13 -11.00 9.08 10.41
N CYS A 14 -10.40 8.05 10.99
CA CYS A 14 -11.08 6.87 11.48
C CYS A 14 -10.54 6.55 12.88
N ASN A 15 -11.39 6.63 13.90
CA ASN A 15 -11.02 6.06 15.21
C ASN A 15 -11.32 4.54 15.23
N LYS A 16 -11.14 3.91 16.39
CA LYS A 16 -11.38 2.48 16.59
C LYS A 16 -12.83 2.06 16.25
N ASP A 17 -13.82 2.80 16.75
CA ASP A 17 -15.23 2.49 16.55
C ASP A 17 -15.65 2.71 15.09
N ASP A 18 -15.09 3.74 14.45
CA ASP A 18 -15.29 3.99 13.02
C ASP A 18 -14.72 2.83 12.18
N LEU A 19 -13.53 2.32 12.54
CA LEU A 19 -12.88 1.24 11.80
C LEU A 19 -13.68 -0.05 11.91
N ASP A 20 -14.19 -0.38 13.10
CA ASP A 20 -15.05 -1.54 13.32
C ASP A 20 -16.33 -1.46 12.47
N GLN A 21 -16.92 -0.27 12.36
CA GLN A 21 -18.08 -0.06 11.49
C GLN A 21 -17.73 -0.21 10.00
N VAL A 22 -16.58 0.30 9.57
CA VAL A 22 -16.10 0.15 8.19
C VAL A 22 -15.87 -1.32 7.87
N ILE A 23 -15.12 -2.04 8.72
CA ILE A 23 -14.85 -3.47 8.56
C ILE A 23 -16.15 -4.25 8.41
N SER A 24 -17.10 -4.05 9.32
CA SER A 24 -18.41 -4.70 9.30
C SER A 24 -19.16 -4.44 7.98
N LYS A 25 -19.32 -3.18 7.58
CA LYS A 25 -20.05 -2.80 6.35
C LYS A 25 -19.42 -3.34 5.08
N VAL A 26 -18.09 -3.37 5.01
CA VAL A 26 -17.35 -3.85 3.84
C VAL A 26 -17.44 -5.38 3.76
N LYS A 27 -17.30 -6.08 4.88
CA LYS A 27 -17.43 -7.55 4.96
C LYS A 27 -18.85 -8.03 4.70
N ASP A 28 -19.89 -7.31 5.15
CA ASP A 28 -21.29 -7.60 4.85
C ASP A 28 -21.59 -7.60 3.34
N LYS A 29 -20.81 -6.83 2.57
CA LYS A 29 -20.87 -6.80 1.11
C LYS A 29 -19.92 -7.82 0.43
N ASN A 30 -19.32 -8.73 1.20
CA ASN A 30 -18.32 -9.71 0.78
C ASN A 30 -17.10 -9.08 0.07
N LYS A 31 -16.70 -7.88 0.52
CA LYS A 31 -15.55 -7.14 -0.02
C LYS A 31 -14.37 -7.16 0.95
N LYS A 32 -13.19 -6.86 0.42
CA LYS A 32 -11.93 -6.83 1.19
C LYS A 32 -11.73 -5.46 1.84
N VAL A 33 -11.30 -5.47 3.09
CA VAL A 33 -11.02 -4.25 3.85
C VAL A 33 -9.55 -3.87 3.69
N GLY A 34 -9.29 -2.61 3.39
CA GLY A 34 -7.97 -2.01 3.49
C GLY A 34 -7.95 -0.84 4.45
N ILE A 35 -6.75 -0.41 4.80
CA ILE A 35 -6.51 0.92 5.38
C ILE A 35 -5.49 1.68 4.55
N ALA A 36 -5.48 3.01 4.67
CA ALA A 36 -4.47 3.88 4.10
C ALA A 36 -3.81 4.72 5.22
N ILE A 37 -2.51 4.98 5.08
CA ILE A 37 -1.71 5.71 6.08
C ILE A 37 -0.84 6.75 5.36
N ASN A 38 -0.95 8.02 5.77
CA ASN A 38 -0.13 9.11 5.25
C ASN A 38 1.36 8.96 5.61
N PRO A 39 2.26 9.68 4.90
CA PRO A 39 3.70 9.59 5.15
C PRO A 39 4.11 9.89 6.60
N ASN A 40 3.45 10.83 7.26
CA ASN A 40 3.76 11.28 8.62
C ASN A 40 2.91 10.62 9.73
N THR A 41 2.01 9.70 9.37
CA THR A 41 1.16 9.00 10.35
C THR A 41 1.78 7.67 10.73
N GLU A 42 2.00 7.43 12.01
CA GLU A 42 2.41 6.13 12.52
C GLU A 42 1.25 5.13 12.49
N LEU A 43 1.53 3.84 12.36
CA LEU A 43 0.48 2.79 12.40
C LEU A 43 -0.17 2.78 13.79
N PRO A 44 -1.47 3.06 13.93
CA PRO A 44 -2.12 3.12 15.24
C PRO A 44 -2.31 1.73 15.86
N ASP A 45 -2.18 1.62 17.19
CA ASP A 45 -2.34 0.35 17.92
C ASP A 45 -3.72 -0.31 17.69
N TYR A 46 -4.78 0.49 17.59
CA TYR A 46 -6.13 -0.04 17.34
C TYR A 46 -6.26 -0.73 15.97
N VAL A 47 -5.37 -0.43 15.02
CA VAL A 47 -5.29 -1.14 13.73
C VAL A 47 -4.55 -2.47 13.90
N ILE A 48 -3.51 -2.50 14.74
CA ILE A 48 -2.73 -3.71 15.03
C ILE A 48 -3.64 -4.80 15.63
N ASP A 49 -4.58 -4.41 16.50
CA ASP A 49 -5.61 -5.31 17.07
C ASP A 49 -6.53 -5.94 16.02
N LYS A 50 -6.55 -5.41 14.80
CA LYS A 50 -7.50 -5.75 13.73
C LYS A 50 -6.85 -6.37 12.50
N LEU A 51 -5.55 -6.69 12.55
CA LEU A 51 -4.80 -7.18 11.38
C LEU A 51 -5.41 -8.43 10.72
N ASP A 52 -6.04 -9.33 11.48
CA ASP A 52 -6.71 -10.52 10.91
C ASP A 52 -7.96 -10.19 10.09
N GLU A 53 -8.46 -8.96 10.21
CA GLU A 53 -9.64 -8.47 9.51
C GLU A 53 -9.30 -7.65 8.27
N LEU A 54 -8.02 -7.30 8.11
CA LEU A 54 -7.52 -6.46 7.03
C LEU A 54 -6.92 -7.33 5.93
N TYR A 55 -7.19 -6.93 4.70
CA TYR A 55 -6.58 -7.49 3.51
C TYR A 55 -5.39 -6.65 3.03
N LEU A 56 -5.50 -5.32 3.15
CA LEU A 56 -4.57 -4.36 2.55
C LEU A 56 -4.15 -3.27 3.54
N MET A 57 -2.88 -2.90 3.51
CA MET A 57 -2.35 -1.70 4.13
C MET A 57 -1.67 -0.86 3.05
N ASN A 58 -2.36 0.18 2.58
CA ASN A 58 -1.83 1.16 1.65
C ASN A 58 -0.98 2.18 2.43
N ILE A 59 0.31 2.19 2.12
CA ILE A 59 1.26 3.16 2.64
C ILE A 59 1.43 4.24 1.56
N MET A 60 0.92 5.43 1.86
CA MET A 60 1.14 6.59 1.01
C MET A 60 2.63 6.95 1.04
N SER A 61 3.28 6.85 -0.12
CA SER A 61 4.69 7.24 -0.32
C SER A 61 4.84 8.70 -0.76
N VAL A 62 3.73 9.43 -0.87
CA VAL A 62 3.64 10.88 -1.09
C VAL A 62 2.48 11.44 -0.26
N TYR A 63 2.34 12.75 -0.13
CA TYR A 63 1.11 13.30 0.45
C TYR A 63 -0.06 13.14 -0.54
N PRO A 64 -1.23 12.65 -0.09
CA PRO A 64 -2.35 12.38 -0.98
C PRO A 64 -2.85 13.65 -1.66
N GLY A 65 -3.35 13.51 -2.89
CA GLY A 65 -4.08 14.57 -3.62
C GLY A 65 -3.63 14.79 -5.05
N PHE A 66 -2.32 14.65 -5.36
CA PHE A 66 -1.78 15.00 -6.69
C PHE A 66 -0.82 13.94 -7.26
N SER A 67 -0.88 13.73 -8.58
CA SER A 67 0.06 12.88 -9.32
C SER A 67 1.40 13.56 -9.59
N GLY A 68 2.45 12.79 -9.88
CA GLY A 68 3.77 13.31 -10.30
C GLY A 68 4.68 13.76 -9.15
N GLN A 69 4.24 13.58 -7.91
CA GLN A 69 5.07 13.76 -6.72
C GLN A 69 6.15 12.68 -6.66
N LYS A 70 7.27 13.00 -5.99
CA LYS A 70 8.37 12.06 -5.77
C LYS A 70 8.13 11.29 -4.48
N LEU A 71 8.46 9.99 -4.49
CA LEU A 71 8.46 9.15 -3.31
C LEU A 71 9.26 9.78 -2.16
N ILE A 72 8.68 9.75 -0.96
CA ILE A 72 9.27 10.21 0.30
C ILE A 72 10.07 9.04 0.90
N PRO A 73 11.42 9.12 0.97
CA PRO A 73 12.26 7.98 1.36
C PRO A 73 11.95 7.38 2.74
N GLU A 74 11.50 8.20 3.68
CA GLU A 74 11.12 7.77 5.04
C GLU A 74 9.97 6.75 5.03
N THR A 75 9.14 6.76 3.98
CA THR A 75 8.04 5.80 3.83
C THR A 75 8.55 4.38 3.57
N LEU A 76 9.74 4.21 2.99
CA LEU A 76 10.39 2.90 2.84
C LEU A 76 10.78 2.30 4.20
N VAL A 77 11.24 3.15 5.13
CA VAL A 77 11.55 2.71 6.50
C VAL A 77 10.28 2.27 7.22
N LYS A 78 9.18 3.03 7.05
CA LYS A 78 7.87 2.66 7.58
C LYS A 78 7.38 1.33 7.01
N MET A 79 7.43 1.15 5.69
CA MET A 79 7.03 -0.10 5.02
C MET A 79 7.82 -1.28 5.57
N ARG A 80 9.16 -1.16 5.68
CA ARG A 80 10.00 -2.24 6.21
C ARG A 80 9.64 -2.63 7.63
N ARG A 81 9.47 -1.65 8.52
CA ARG A 81 9.07 -1.90 9.91
C ARG A 81 7.71 -2.59 10.00
N ILE A 82 6.75 -2.16 9.18
CA ILE A 82 5.42 -2.78 9.12
C ILE A 82 5.51 -4.20 8.57
N HIS A 83 6.30 -4.42 7.51
CA HIS A 83 6.52 -5.74 6.93
C HIS A 83 7.11 -6.73 7.95
N GLU A 84 8.15 -6.32 8.67
CA GLU A 84 8.77 -7.11 9.74
C GLU A 84 7.76 -7.43 10.85
N MET A 85 7.00 -6.44 11.32
CA MET A 85 5.94 -6.65 12.31
C MET A 85 4.89 -7.67 11.85
N LEU A 86 4.40 -7.54 10.60
CA LEU A 86 3.42 -8.48 10.04
C LEU A 86 3.99 -9.90 9.95
N LYS A 87 5.25 -10.03 9.53
CA LYS A 87 5.96 -11.31 9.44
C LYS A 87 6.12 -11.96 10.81
N ASP A 88 6.58 -11.21 11.82
CA ASP A 88 6.77 -11.71 13.19
C ASP A 88 5.46 -12.15 13.83
N MET A 89 4.35 -11.47 13.50
CA MET A 89 3.01 -11.81 13.95
C MET A 89 2.31 -12.86 13.07
N ASN A 90 2.96 -13.36 12.02
CA ASN A 90 2.42 -14.27 11.02
C ASN A 90 1.09 -13.78 10.40
N LYS A 91 1.00 -12.48 10.11
CA LYS A 91 -0.16 -11.82 9.50
C LYS A 91 0.01 -11.76 7.97
N GLN A 92 -1.10 -11.85 7.26
CA GLN A 92 -1.15 -11.93 5.79
C GLN A 92 -1.65 -10.63 5.15
N VAL A 93 -1.52 -9.49 5.85
CA VAL A 93 -1.95 -8.19 5.33
C VAL A 93 -0.98 -7.77 4.22
N ILE A 94 -1.51 -7.48 3.04
CA ILE A 94 -0.72 -7.05 1.89
C ILE A 94 -0.31 -5.60 2.06
N ILE A 95 0.98 -5.28 1.86
CA ILE A 95 1.44 -3.89 1.82
C ILE A 95 1.35 -3.38 0.39
N GLU A 96 0.67 -2.23 0.23
CA GLU A 96 0.62 -1.46 -1.01
C GLU A 96 1.43 -0.17 -0.87
N ALA A 97 2.23 0.17 -1.88
CA ALA A 97 2.94 1.44 -1.96
C ALA A 97 2.24 2.37 -2.96
N ASP A 98 1.79 3.53 -2.50
CA ASP A 98 1.03 4.48 -3.31
C ASP A 98 1.68 5.87 -3.40
N GLY A 99 2.21 6.17 -4.59
CA GLY A 99 2.66 7.50 -4.98
C GLY A 99 4.15 7.59 -5.28
N GLY A 100 4.48 8.18 -6.44
CA GLY A 100 5.87 8.47 -6.81
C GLY A 100 6.75 7.24 -7.08
N VAL A 101 6.15 6.06 -7.27
CA VAL A 101 6.88 4.84 -7.63
C VAL A 101 7.18 4.83 -9.14
N ASP A 102 8.44 4.56 -9.49
CA ASP A 102 8.94 4.55 -10.87
C ASP A 102 10.05 3.50 -11.08
N GLU A 103 10.63 3.46 -12.28
CA GLU A 103 11.70 2.52 -12.65
C GLU A 103 12.96 2.60 -11.78
N ASN A 104 13.21 3.76 -11.14
CA ASN A 104 14.41 4.02 -10.36
C ASN A 104 14.27 3.56 -8.90
N ASN A 105 13.05 3.51 -8.36
CA ASN A 105 12.82 3.24 -6.94
C ASN A 105 11.99 1.97 -6.65
N ILE A 106 11.36 1.36 -7.66
CA ILE A 106 10.49 0.19 -7.46
C ILE A 106 11.22 -0.98 -6.78
N MET A 107 12.52 -1.17 -7.03
CA MET A 107 13.28 -2.23 -6.37
C MET A 107 13.37 -2.01 -4.86
N ASP A 108 13.56 -0.77 -4.42
CA ASP A 108 13.65 -0.44 -3.00
C ASP A 108 12.29 -0.51 -2.31
N VAL A 109 11.21 -0.17 -3.03
CA VAL A 109 9.83 -0.33 -2.58
C VAL A 109 9.50 -1.80 -2.34
N VAL A 110 9.84 -2.68 -3.29
CA VAL A 110 9.64 -4.14 -3.14
C VAL A 110 10.49 -4.70 -1.99
N ARG A 111 11.75 -4.30 -1.88
CA ARG A 111 12.63 -4.68 -0.76
C ARG A 111 12.15 -4.17 0.60
N ALA A 112 11.37 -3.09 0.63
CA ALA A 112 10.73 -2.59 1.84
C ALA A 112 9.49 -3.41 2.23
N GLY A 113 9.11 -4.42 1.43
CA GLY A 113 8.03 -5.36 1.74
C GLY A 113 6.71 -5.06 1.04
N ALA A 114 6.67 -4.09 0.12
CA ALA A 114 5.47 -3.84 -0.68
C ALA A 114 5.26 -4.93 -1.73
N GLU A 115 4.02 -5.42 -1.84
CA GLU A 115 3.61 -6.46 -2.79
C GLU A 115 2.71 -5.90 -3.90
N ILE A 116 1.98 -4.82 -3.61
CA ILE A 116 1.19 -4.07 -4.60
C ILE A 116 1.81 -2.68 -4.80
N ILE A 117 1.91 -2.28 -6.06
CA ILE A 117 2.54 -1.02 -6.47
C ILE A 117 1.54 -0.19 -7.26
N VAL A 118 1.20 1.00 -6.76
CA VAL A 118 0.36 1.95 -7.50
C VAL A 118 1.26 2.87 -8.33
N ALA A 119 1.18 2.74 -9.65
CA ALA A 119 1.99 3.49 -10.60
C ALA A 119 1.09 4.23 -11.62
N GLY A 120 0.92 5.54 -11.41
CA GLY A 120 0.19 6.43 -12.31
C GLY A 120 1.09 7.00 -13.41
N SER A 121 1.83 8.08 -13.10
CA SER A 121 2.66 8.80 -14.07
C SER A 121 3.78 7.96 -14.68
N ALA A 122 4.38 7.04 -13.92
CA ALA A 122 5.41 6.14 -14.43
C ALA A 122 4.92 5.26 -15.61
N VAL A 123 3.61 5.02 -15.68
CA VAL A 123 2.96 4.25 -16.75
C VAL A 123 2.35 5.17 -17.80
N TYR A 124 1.46 6.07 -17.38
CA TYR A 124 0.60 6.83 -18.30
C TYR A 124 1.25 8.09 -18.88
N SER A 125 2.45 8.49 -18.41
CA SER A 125 3.23 9.56 -19.03
C SER A 125 4.22 9.06 -20.08
N LYS A 126 4.24 7.75 -20.37
CA LYS A 126 5.09 7.14 -21.39
C LYS A 126 4.27 6.87 -22.65
N ASP A 127 4.91 6.95 -23.82
CA ASP A 127 4.24 6.68 -25.10
C ASP A 127 3.81 5.21 -25.23
N ASP A 128 4.61 4.29 -24.68
CA ASP A 128 4.30 2.85 -24.64
C ASP A 128 3.99 2.40 -23.21
N VAL A 129 2.70 2.41 -22.88
CA VAL A 129 2.14 1.95 -21.60
C VAL A 129 2.49 0.48 -21.33
N SER A 130 2.45 -0.36 -22.36
CA SER A 130 2.72 -1.80 -22.18
C SER A 130 4.17 -2.04 -21.81
N LYS A 131 5.09 -1.35 -22.49
CA LYS A 131 6.51 -1.38 -22.16
C LYS A 131 6.77 -0.86 -20.75
N ALA A 132 6.17 0.27 -20.37
CA ALA A 132 6.34 0.84 -19.03
C ALA A 132 5.92 -0.14 -17.91
N ILE A 133 4.78 -0.81 -18.07
CA ILE A 133 4.33 -1.84 -17.12
C ILE A 133 5.30 -3.03 -17.07
N ASN A 134 5.78 -3.48 -18.22
CA ASN A 134 6.70 -4.62 -18.29
C ASN A 134 8.06 -4.31 -17.65
N ASP A 135 8.58 -3.11 -17.86
CA ASP A 135 9.84 -2.65 -17.25
C ASP A 135 9.71 -2.60 -15.71
N LEU A 136 8.61 -2.04 -15.19
CA LEU A 136 8.33 -2.02 -13.75
C LEU A 136 8.23 -3.43 -13.17
N ARG A 137 7.50 -4.34 -13.83
CA ARG A 137 7.39 -5.75 -13.40
C ARG A 137 8.73 -6.47 -13.41
N ALA A 138 9.57 -6.22 -14.42
CA ALA A 138 10.90 -6.82 -14.51
C ALA A 138 11.77 -6.37 -13.34
N ASN A 139 11.80 -5.07 -13.04
CA ASN A 139 12.58 -4.53 -11.91
C ASN A 139 12.05 -5.06 -10.56
N ALA A 140 10.73 -5.12 -10.39
CA ALA A 140 10.11 -5.69 -9.19
C ALA A 140 10.49 -7.16 -8.99
N LYS A 141 10.45 -7.98 -10.06
CA LYS A 141 10.86 -9.39 -10.00
C LYS A 141 12.35 -9.52 -9.67
N GLN A 142 13.21 -8.71 -10.28
CA GLN A 142 14.64 -8.71 -10.00
C GLN A 142 14.90 -8.39 -8.52
N ALA A 143 14.13 -7.47 -7.92
CA ALA A 143 14.26 -7.15 -6.51
C ALA A 143 13.97 -8.36 -5.61
N LEU A 144 13.01 -9.22 -5.98
CA LEU A 144 12.68 -10.44 -5.24
C LEU A 144 13.76 -11.52 -5.34
N GLU A 145 14.45 -11.63 -6.47
CA GLU A 145 15.50 -12.63 -6.70
C GLU A 145 16.79 -12.37 -5.91
N VAL A 146 16.96 -11.17 -5.36
CA VAL A 146 18.17 -10.72 -4.65
C VAL A 146 17.96 -10.50 -3.15
N MET A 147 16.81 -10.92 -2.60
CA MET A 147 16.51 -10.94 -1.15
C MET A 147 16.77 -12.32 -0.55
#